data_AF-A0A945QR65-F1
#
_entry.id   AF-A0A945QR65-F1
#
_cell.length_a   1.000
_cell.length_b   1.000
_cell.length_c   1.000
_cell.angle_alpha   90.00
_cell.angle_beta   90.00
_cell.angle_gamma   90.00
#
_symmetry.space_group_name_H-M   'P 1'
#
loop_
_entity.id
_entity.type
_entity.pdbx_description
1 polymer ?
#
loop_
_entity_poly.entity_id
_entity_poly.type
_entity_poly.pdbx_seq_one_letter_code
_entity_poly.pdbx_strand_id
1 'polypeptide(L)'
;DDNGDTPPASDDNGDTPPASDDNGDTPPASDDNGDTPPAADGATASPSNDETAPDSIAEPVSPQGMVFFDAFGQPIHGLFDDDMKVGFEDYFLFAEHYGSTPEQSGYDARFDLDGNGQVGLSDFFLFADSFGKEAVVP
;
A
#
# COMPACT_ATOMS: atom_id res chain seq x y z
N ASP A 1 21.73 56.21 -2.10
CA ASP A 1 20.70 56.14 -1.06
C ASP A 1 20.09 54.76 -1.10
N ASP A 2 20.53 53.95 -0.13
CA ASP A 2 20.13 52.57 0.09
C ASP A 2 19.08 52.60 1.22
N ASN A 3 17.81 52.51 0.84
CA ASN A 3 16.68 52.49 1.77
C ASN A 3 16.13 51.08 1.77
N GLY A 4 16.39 50.37 2.87
CA GLY A 4 15.94 49.01 3.08
C GLY A 4 14.42 48.87 3.04
N ASP A 5 13.97 47.88 2.29
CA ASP A 5 12.66 47.29 2.46
C ASP A 5 12.85 45.96 3.21
N THR A 6 12.54 45.99 4.50
CA THR A 6 12.19 44.78 5.25
C THR A 6 11.02 44.08 4.54
N PRO A 7 11.12 42.79 4.20
CA PRO A 7 9.99 42.05 3.65
C PRO A 7 8.88 41.94 4.72
N PRO A 8 7.59 42.13 4.36
CA PRO A 8 6.50 41.83 5.26
C PRO A 8 6.45 40.32 5.54
N ALA A 9 6.13 39.97 6.79
CA ALA A 9 5.84 38.62 7.22
C ALA A 9 4.80 38.00 6.26
N SER A 10 5.17 36.89 5.60
CA SER A 10 4.20 36.05 4.89
C SER A 10 3.57 35.14 5.91
N ASP A 11 2.37 35.53 6.32
CA ASP A 11 1.46 34.73 7.12
C ASP A 11 1.01 33.49 6.30
N ASP A 12 0.86 32.38 7.03
CA ASP A 12 0.41 31.04 6.61
C ASP A 12 -0.32 30.96 5.28
N ASN A 13 0.36 30.38 4.29
CA ASN A 13 -0.08 29.19 3.56
C ASN A 13 1.12 28.70 2.76
N GLY A 14 1.73 27.61 3.24
CA GLY A 14 2.95 27.06 2.68
C GLY A 14 2.82 26.79 1.19
N ASP A 15 3.60 27.53 0.41
CA ASP A 15 4.32 27.05 -0.77
C ASP A 15 5.36 28.13 -1.12
N THR A 16 6.63 27.76 -0.96
CA THR A 16 7.75 28.61 -1.40
C THR A 16 7.92 28.42 -2.91
N PRO A 17 7.94 29.49 -3.72
CA PRO A 17 8.15 29.38 -5.15
C PRO A 17 9.61 29.02 -5.45
N PRO A 18 9.91 28.07 -6.35
CA PRO A 18 11.28 27.78 -6.77
C PRO A 18 11.82 28.93 -7.64
N ALA A 19 13.08 29.31 -7.41
CA ALA A 19 13.81 30.25 -8.25
C ALA A 19 14.13 29.61 -9.62
N SER A 20 13.95 30.42 -10.66
CA SER A 20 14.06 30.12 -12.09
C SER A 20 15.44 29.64 -12.56
N ASP A 21 15.41 28.63 -13.42
CA ASP A 21 16.50 28.28 -14.34
C ASP A 21 16.06 28.69 -15.75
N ASP A 22 16.66 29.74 -16.30
CA ASP A 22 16.48 30.20 -17.69
C ASP A 22 17.04 29.15 -18.67
N ASN A 23 16.23 28.16 -19.06
CA ASN A 23 16.37 27.33 -20.27
C ASN A 23 15.04 26.64 -20.64
N GLY A 24 14.01 27.45 -20.90
CA GLY A 24 13.26 27.40 -22.16
C GLY A 24 12.21 26.31 -22.45
N ASP A 25 12.09 25.24 -21.66
CA ASP A 25 11.00 24.27 -21.82
C ASP A 25 9.98 24.43 -20.68
N THR A 26 8.94 25.20 -20.94
CA THR A 26 7.73 25.25 -20.09
C THR A 26 7.14 23.84 -19.93
N PRO A 27 7.10 23.26 -18.72
CA PRO A 27 6.34 22.05 -18.50
C PRO A 27 4.85 22.36 -18.72
N PRO A 28 4.07 21.47 -19.37
CA PRO A 28 2.63 21.64 -19.47
C PRO A 28 2.04 21.71 -18.06
N ALA A 29 1.15 22.69 -17.84
CA ALA A 29 0.35 22.77 -16.65
C ALA A 29 -0.31 21.40 -16.41
N SER A 30 -0.16 20.89 -15.19
CA SER A 30 -0.88 19.71 -14.75
C SER A 30 -2.36 20.08 -14.74
N ASP A 31 -3.08 19.66 -15.78
CA ASP A 31 -4.54 19.78 -15.86
C ASP A 31 -5.14 18.85 -14.79
N ASP A 32 -5.26 19.39 -13.58
CA ASP A 32 -6.03 18.85 -12.47
C ASP A 32 -7.53 18.93 -12.83
N ASN A 33 -7.98 17.97 -13.62
CA ASN A 33 -9.41 17.74 -13.84
C ASN A 33 -10.00 17.07 -12.60
N GLY A 34 -10.21 17.88 -11.56
CA GLY A 34 -11.16 17.63 -10.50
C GLY A 34 -12.59 17.60 -11.03
N ASP A 35 -12.93 16.59 -11.83
CA ASP A 35 -14.30 16.29 -12.22
C ASP A 35 -14.99 15.51 -11.09
N THR A 36 -15.70 16.26 -10.25
CA THR A 36 -16.73 15.71 -9.37
C THR A 36 -17.98 15.40 -10.22
N PRO A 37 -18.45 14.15 -10.31
CA PRO A 37 -19.73 13.86 -10.96
C PRO A 37 -20.92 14.26 -10.07
N PRO A 38 -21.97 14.92 -10.59
CA PRO A 38 -23.15 15.30 -9.80
C PRO A 38 -24.20 14.17 -9.68
N ALA A 39 -24.58 13.94 -8.42
CA ALA A 39 -25.79 13.40 -7.77
C ALA A 39 -26.86 12.55 -8.51
N ALA A 40 -27.37 11.52 -7.81
CA ALA A 40 -28.78 11.11 -7.90
C ALA A 40 -29.32 10.59 -6.54
N ASP A 41 -30.22 11.36 -5.93
CA ASP A 41 -31.11 10.95 -4.84
C ASP A 41 -32.19 9.98 -5.37
N GLY A 42 -32.50 8.93 -4.61
CA GLY A 42 -33.61 8.02 -4.91
C GLY A 42 -33.73 6.85 -3.93
N ALA A 43 -34.30 7.09 -2.75
CA ALA A 43 -34.64 6.06 -1.78
C ALA A 43 -35.73 5.09 -2.31
N THR A 44 -35.50 3.78 -2.18
CA THR A 44 -36.56 2.80 -1.93
C THR A 44 -36.04 1.75 -0.94
N ALA A 45 -36.88 1.39 0.03
CA ALA A 45 -36.55 0.53 1.17
C ALA A 45 -36.82 -0.96 0.89
N SER A 46 -35.86 -1.82 1.28
CA SER A 46 -35.96 -3.12 2.00
C SER A 46 -36.90 -4.26 1.49
N PRO A 47 -36.52 -5.55 1.65
CA PRO A 47 -36.39 -6.15 2.99
C PRO A 47 -35.19 -7.08 3.25
N SER A 48 -34.99 -7.28 4.56
CA SER A 48 -34.13 -8.21 5.29
C SER A 48 -33.95 -9.58 4.65
N ASN A 49 -32.70 -10.04 4.61
CA ASN A 49 -32.37 -11.45 4.81
C ASN A 49 -31.39 -11.53 6.00
N ASP A 50 -31.96 -11.71 7.18
CA ASP A 50 -31.30 -12.38 8.29
C ASP A 50 -31.27 -13.86 7.93
N GLU A 51 -30.09 -14.39 7.57
CA GLU A 51 -29.85 -15.82 7.64
C GLU A 51 -28.54 -16.03 8.39
N THR A 52 -28.69 -16.39 9.66
CA THR A 52 -27.60 -16.79 10.54
C THR A 52 -27.23 -18.26 10.28
N ALA A 53 -25.94 -18.44 10.02
CA ALA A 53 -25.06 -19.58 10.33
C ALA A 53 -24.78 -20.65 9.25
N PRO A 54 -23.59 -21.31 9.31
CA PRO A 54 -22.29 -20.84 9.78
C PRO A 54 -21.33 -20.58 8.60
N ASP A 55 -20.45 -19.63 8.84
CA ASP A 55 -19.36 -19.18 7.97
C ASP A 55 -18.41 -20.35 7.62
N SER A 56 -18.80 -21.12 6.61
CA SER A 56 -17.89 -21.96 5.85
C SER A 56 -17.37 -21.10 4.71
N ILE A 57 -16.64 -20.04 5.04
CA ILE A 57 -15.71 -19.46 4.08
C ILE A 57 -14.76 -20.59 3.70
N ALA A 58 -14.89 -21.02 2.44
CA ALA A 58 -13.94 -21.91 1.82
C ALA A 58 -12.55 -21.38 2.19
N GLU A 59 -11.72 -22.23 2.81
CA GLU A 59 -10.32 -21.88 2.99
C GLU A 59 -9.80 -21.42 1.63
N PRO A 60 -9.33 -20.17 1.51
CA PRO A 60 -8.65 -19.78 0.29
C PRO A 60 -7.50 -20.77 0.16
N VAL A 61 -7.52 -21.55 -0.91
CA VAL A 61 -6.47 -22.49 -1.28
C VAL A 61 -5.20 -21.67 -1.49
N SER A 62 -4.49 -21.38 -0.40
CA SER A 62 -3.30 -20.53 -0.41
C SER A 62 -2.25 -21.25 -1.26
N PRO A 63 -1.93 -20.73 -2.45
CA PRO A 63 -0.85 -21.30 -3.22
C PRO A 63 0.44 -20.78 -2.61
N GLN A 64 1.15 -21.67 -1.91
CA GLN A 64 2.61 -21.65 -1.77
C GLN A 64 3.21 -20.75 -0.68
N GLY A 65 4.20 -21.32 0.02
CA GLY A 65 4.92 -20.70 1.14
C GLY A 65 4.54 -21.38 2.46
N MET A 66 5.52 -21.79 3.27
CA MET A 66 5.23 -22.21 4.64
C MET A 66 4.64 -21.02 5.38
N VAL A 67 3.37 -21.13 5.82
CA VAL A 67 2.79 -20.15 6.74
C VAL A 67 3.43 -20.38 8.09
N PHE A 68 4.22 -19.40 8.55
CA PHE A 68 4.75 -19.37 9.90
C PHE A 68 3.69 -18.84 10.86
N PHE A 69 3.79 -19.23 12.12
CA PHE A 69 2.89 -18.75 13.17
C PHE A 69 3.70 -18.12 14.29
N ASP A 70 3.14 -17.08 14.90
CA ASP A 70 3.71 -16.49 16.11
C ASP A 70 3.37 -17.32 17.36
N ALA A 71 3.84 -16.88 18.54
CA ALA A 71 3.58 -17.54 19.82
C ALA A 71 2.08 -17.59 20.21
N PHE A 72 1.23 -16.80 19.54
CA PHE A 72 -0.22 -16.75 19.75
C PHE A 72 -0.98 -17.52 18.67
N GLY A 73 -0.28 -18.22 17.77
CA GLY A 73 -0.88 -18.97 16.66
C GLY A 73 -1.46 -18.07 15.57
N GLN A 74 -1.07 -16.80 15.50
CA GLN A 74 -1.45 -15.91 14.39
C GLN A 74 -0.54 -16.17 13.19
N PRO A 75 -1.09 -16.18 11.97
CA PRO A 75 -0.28 -16.32 10.77
C PRO A 75 0.68 -15.12 10.65
N ILE A 76 1.92 -15.42 10.26
CA ILE A 76 2.94 -14.43 9.93
C ILE A 76 3.06 -14.39 8.42
N HIS A 77 2.81 -13.22 7.87
CA HIS A 77 3.04 -12.92 6.46
C HIS A 77 4.40 -12.22 6.31
N GLY A 78 5.05 -12.41 5.18
CA GLY A 78 6.21 -11.60 4.84
C GLY A 78 7.53 -11.98 5.54
N LEU A 79 7.62 -13.20 6.09
CA LEU A 79 8.91 -13.78 6.49
C LEU A 79 9.49 -14.52 5.28
N PHE A 80 10.44 -13.88 4.60
CA PHE A 80 11.00 -14.32 3.32
C PHE A 80 12.41 -14.90 3.47
N ASP A 81 13.14 -14.51 4.51
CA ASP A 81 14.42 -15.11 4.87
C ASP A 81 14.29 -16.13 6.03
N ASP A 82 15.44 -16.61 6.51
CA ASP A 82 15.53 -17.68 7.51
C ASP A 82 15.80 -17.14 8.95
N ASP A 83 15.72 -15.82 9.19
CA ASP A 83 16.06 -15.22 10.48
C ASP A 83 14.95 -15.34 11.55
N MET A 84 13.81 -15.92 11.14
CA MET A 84 12.59 -16.16 11.94
C MET A 84 11.87 -14.90 12.40
N LYS A 85 12.17 -13.70 11.87
CA LYS A 85 11.55 -12.45 12.29
C LYS A 85 11.28 -11.55 11.10
N VAL A 86 10.01 -11.14 10.94
CA VAL A 86 9.67 -10.15 9.91
C VAL A 86 10.38 -8.82 10.20
N GLY A 87 11.27 -8.42 9.29
CA GLY A 87 12.24 -7.35 9.48
C GLY A 87 12.52 -6.49 8.25
N PHE A 88 13.60 -5.70 8.33
CA PHE A 88 13.99 -4.84 7.22
C PHE A 88 14.61 -5.64 6.08
N GLU A 89 15.28 -6.73 6.39
CA GLU A 89 15.83 -7.70 5.45
C GLU A 89 14.70 -8.28 4.58
N ASP A 90 13.58 -8.70 5.18
CA ASP A 90 12.37 -9.10 4.46
C ASP A 90 11.76 -7.97 3.64
N TYR A 91 11.75 -6.75 4.17
CA TYR A 91 11.26 -5.58 3.44
C TYR A 91 12.05 -5.34 2.15
N PHE A 92 13.38 -5.47 2.19
CA PHE A 92 14.19 -5.32 0.97
C PHE A 92 13.91 -6.43 -0.04
N LEU A 93 13.73 -7.68 0.41
CA LEU A 93 13.30 -8.78 -0.46
C LEU A 93 11.93 -8.49 -1.08
N PHE A 94 10.97 -8.00 -0.30
CA PHE A 94 9.65 -7.59 -0.81
C PHE A 94 9.75 -6.47 -1.85
N ALA A 95 10.54 -5.44 -1.57
CA ALA A 95 10.70 -4.28 -2.44
C ALA A 95 11.32 -4.65 -3.80
N GLU A 96 12.19 -5.68 -3.86
CA GLU A 96 12.75 -6.18 -5.11
C GLU A 96 11.69 -6.77 -6.06
N HIS A 97 10.57 -7.26 -5.52
CA HIS A 97 9.48 -7.86 -6.28
C HIS A 97 8.25 -6.96 -6.42
N TYR A 98 8.25 -5.76 -5.82
CA TYR A 98 7.11 -4.85 -5.83
C TYR A 98 6.71 -4.41 -7.25
N GLY A 99 5.41 -4.47 -7.54
CA GLY A 99 4.83 -4.15 -8.84
C GLY A 99 4.89 -5.29 -9.86
N SER A 100 5.39 -6.47 -9.48
CA SER A 100 5.48 -7.61 -10.40
C SER A 100 4.16 -8.35 -10.59
N THR A 101 3.97 -8.95 -11.77
CA THR A 101 2.79 -9.75 -12.14
C THR A 101 3.20 -11.05 -12.85
N PRO A 102 2.35 -12.10 -12.90
CA PRO A 102 2.67 -13.41 -13.49
C PRO A 102 3.18 -13.39 -14.93
N GLU A 103 2.90 -12.33 -15.71
CA GLU A 103 3.42 -12.19 -17.07
C GLU A 103 4.91 -11.81 -17.13
N GLN A 104 5.50 -11.41 -16.00
CA GLN A 104 6.87 -10.96 -15.91
C GLN A 104 7.80 -12.08 -15.44
N SER A 105 8.97 -12.23 -16.06
CA SER A 105 9.95 -13.27 -15.71
C SER A 105 10.52 -13.16 -14.28
N GLY A 106 10.31 -12.02 -13.61
CA GLY A 106 10.76 -11.77 -12.23
C GLY A 106 9.66 -11.89 -11.19
N TYR A 107 8.45 -12.27 -11.57
CA TYR A 107 7.37 -12.50 -10.61
C TYR A 107 7.66 -13.76 -9.80
N ASP A 108 7.56 -13.60 -8.48
CA ASP A 108 7.66 -14.68 -7.52
C ASP A 108 6.40 -14.64 -6.65
N ALA A 109 5.55 -15.66 -6.80
CA ALA A 109 4.26 -15.76 -6.12
C ALA A 109 4.39 -15.75 -4.59
N ARG A 110 5.58 -15.99 -4.02
CA ARG A 110 5.80 -15.90 -2.57
C ARG A 110 5.57 -14.48 -2.04
N PHE A 111 5.74 -13.46 -2.86
CA PHE A 111 5.56 -12.05 -2.48
C PHE A 111 4.15 -11.52 -2.75
N ASP A 112 3.30 -12.31 -3.43
CA ASP A 112 1.87 -12.05 -3.65
C ASP A 112 1.09 -12.70 -2.50
N LEU A 113 1.01 -11.97 -1.39
CA LEU A 113 0.54 -12.44 -0.09
C LEU A 113 -0.99 -12.58 -0.02
N ASP A 114 -1.73 -11.80 -0.79
CA ASP A 114 -3.18 -11.93 -0.91
C ASP A 114 -3.63 -12.84 -2.08
N GLY A 115 -2.70 -13.21 -2.97
CA GLY A 115 -2.94 -14.09 -4.10
C GLY A 115 -3.71 -13.45 -5.25
N ASN A 116 -3.72 -12.12 -5.35
CA ASN A 116 -4.48 -11.39 -6.36
C ASN A 116 -3.81 -11.37 -7.76
N GLY A 117 -2.59 -11.91 -7.88
CA GLY A 117 -1.82 -11.91 -9.13
C GLY A 117 -0.94 -10.67 -9.32
N GLN A 118 -0.70 -9.89 -8.27
CA GLN A 118 0.16 -8.73 -8.29
C GLN A 118 0.83 -8.54 -6.93
N VAL A 119 2.15 -8.36 -6.90
CA VAL A 119 2.85 -7.90 -5.69
C VAL A 119 2.64 -6.40 -5.57
N GLY A 120 1.81 -5.95 -4.64
CA GLY A 120 1.38 -4.55 -4.55
C GLY A 120 1.08 -4.05 -3.14
N LEU A 121 0.25 -3.00 -3.08
CA LEU A 121 -0.05 -2.30 -1.83
C LEU A 121 -0.88 -3.15 -0.85
N SER A 122 -1.76 -4.01 -1.36
CA SER A 122 -2.53 -4.95 -0.53
C SER A 122 -1.60 -5.92 0.20
N ASP A 123 -0.61 -6.47 -0.50
CA ASP A 123 0.42 -7.35 0.07
C ASP A 123 1.27 -6.61 1.10
N PHE A 124 1.61 -5.35 0.82
CA PHE A 124 2.35 -4.52 1.77
C PHE A 124 1.59 -4.36 3.11
N PHE A 125 0.26 -4.26 3.11
CA PHE A 125 -0.50 -4.19 4.36
C PHE A 125 -0.49 -5.51 5.13
N LEU A 126 -0.51 -6.66 4.45
CA LEU A 126 -0.36 -7.98 5.10
C LEU A 126 1.04 -8.16 5.70
N PHE A 127 2.08 -7.74 4.96
CA PHE A 127 3.45 -7.66 5.45
C PHE A 127 3.55 -6.74 6.68
N ALA A 128 2.99 -5.53 6.60
CA ALA A 128 3.08 -4.53 7.65
C ALA A 128 2.36 -4.96 8.95
N ASP A 129 1.23 -5.67 8.84
CA ASP A 129 0.57 -6.27 10.02
C ASP A 129 1.49 -7.27 10.74
N SER A 130 2.36 -7.94 9.99
CA SER A 130 3.30 -8.92 10.52
C SER A 130 4.66 -8.34 10.91
N PHE A 131 4.92 -7.07 10.64
CA PHE A 131 6.23 -6.47 10.87
C PHE A 131 6.65 -6.53 12.34
N GLY A 132 7.84 -7.06 12.59
CA GLY A 132 8.36 -7.27 13.94
C GLY A 132 7.83 -8.50 14.67
N LYS A 133 6.92 -9.30 14.06
CA LYS A 133 6.54 -10.61 14.60
C LYS A 133 7.68 -11.61 14.42
N GLU A 134 7.78 -12.54 15.36
CA GLU A 134 8.74 -13.64 15.35
C GLU A 134 8.00 -14.96 15.17
N ALA A 135 8.48 -15.77 14.23
CA ALA A 135 7.98 -17.11 14.01
C ALA A 135 8.41 -18.04 15.15
N VAL A 136 7.49 -18.91 15.58
CA VAL A 136 7.81 -20.00 16.48
C VAL A 136 7.81 -21.29 15.67
N VAL A 137 8.92 -22.03 15.73
CA VAL A 137 8.95 -23.37 15.16
C VAL A 137 8.05 -24.27 16.03
N PRO A 138 7.08 -25.00 15.43
CA PRO A 138 6.22 -25.92 16.18
C PRO A 138 6.99 -27.07 16.84
#